data_AF-A0A090R0L3-F1
#
_entry.id   AF-A0A090R0L3-F1
#
_cell.length_a   1.000
_cell.length_b   1.000
_cell.length_c   1.000
_cell.angle_alpha   90.00
_cell.angle_beta   90.00
_cell.angle_gamma   90.00
#
_symmetry.space_group_name_H-M   'P 1'
#
loop_
_entity.id
_entity.type
_entity.pdbx_description
1 polymer ?
#
loop_
_entity_poly.entity_id
_entity_poly.type
_entity_poly.pdbx_seq_one_letter_code
_entity_poly.pdbx_strand_id
1 'polypeptide(L)'
;MDTNDNLHNDADGNLENVNNTDQNTQDMPEKDMNTEPSTAVEETKVTPQENVTSEETTETPVVAVKEEESTSDNDDESDDHAEDVDAQTLPDTDYNTLEMPALVASLRQLIQDFPINTIKTHVDDIKKAFESKDQDAEKEAREEFVKANPATEEAPAPEFEYDNPISKEFNDLHSYIASNEVSFNASSARNKKTILRREKTSLSLLRT
;
A
#
# COMPACT_ATOMS: atom_id res chain seq x y z
N MET A 1 -7.73 14.87 71.63
CA MET A 1 -6.94 16.02 71.17
C MET A 1 -6.43 15.66 69.80
N ASP A 2 -7.02 16.27 68.81
CA ASP A 2 -6.62 16.18 67.41
C ASP A 2 -5.42 17.10 67.17
N THR A 3 -4.39 16.62 66.47
CA THR A 3 -3.49 17.46 65.66
C THR A 3 -2.84 16.62 64.55
N ASN A 4 -3.33 16.82 63.33
CA ASN A 4 -2.66 16.80 62.03
C ASN A 4 -1.22 16.26 61.91
N ASP A 5 -1.02 15.37 60.93
CA ASP A 5 0.16 15.38 60.04
C ASP A 5 -0.30 14.82 58.68
N ASN A 6 -0.82 15.66 57.77
CA ASN A 6 -0.08 16.39 56.73
C ASN A 6 0.66 15.47 55.74
N LEU A 7 0.01 15.22 54.60
CA LEU A 7 0.51 14.37 53.53
C LEU A 7 1.57 15.12 52.70
N HIS A 8 2.84 14.76 52.86
CA HIS A 8 3.90 14.98 51.86
C HIS A 8 5.01 13.94 52.05
N ASN A 9 5.35 13.24 50.97
CA ASN A 9 6.67 13.37 50.37
C ASN A 9 6.74 12.57 49.07
N ASP A 10 7.29 13.26 48.10
CA ASP A 10 7.59 12.91 46.73
C ASP A 10 8.25 11.54 46.56
N ALA A 11 7.80 10.82 45.52
CA ALA A 11 8.46 9.64 44.99
C ALA A 11 8.53 9.74 43.46
N ASP A 12 9.11 10.83 42.97
CA ASP A 12 9.62 10.94 41.60
C ASP A 12 11.13 10.66 41.59
N GLY A 13 11.61 10.03 40.52
CA GLY A 13 13.02 10.15 40.15
C GLY A 13 14.03 9.14 40.71
N ASN A 14 14.18 8.06 39.93
CA ASN A 14 15.39 7.84 39.12
C ASN A 14 16.48 6.81 39.57
N LEU A 15 16.78 5.91 38.61
CA LEU A 15 18.04 5.19 38.34
C LEU A 15 18.80 4.46 39.47
N GLU A 16 18.96 3.13 39.30
CA GLU A 16 20.33 2.59 39.16
C GLU A 16 20.38 1.32 38.30
N ASN A 17 21.54 1.10 37.67
CA ASN A 17 21.82 0.08 36.66
C ASN A 17 22.78 -0.97 37.24
N VAL A 18 22.46 -2.27 37.13
CA VAL A 18 23.40 -3.36 37.43
C VAL A 18 23.41 -4.44 36.35
N ASN A 19 24.52 -4.48 35.60
CA ASN A 19 24.92 -5.61 34.76
C ASN A 19 25.67 -6.67 35.60
N ASN A 20 25.42 -7.95 35.31
CA ASN A 20 26.34 -9.12 35.29
C ASN A 20 25.44 -10.38 35.30
N THR A 21 25.47 -11.32 34.35
CA THR A 21 26.60 -12.15 33.87
C THR A 21 27.15 -13.10 34.94
N ASP A 22 26.67 -14.35 34.95
CA ASP A 22 27.47 -15.59 34.89
C ASP A 22 26.52 -16.82 34.76
N GLN A 23 26.61 -17.63 33.69
CA GLN A 23 27.21 -19.00 33.65
C GLN A 23 26.46 -20.03 34.55
N ASN A 24 25.94 -21.19 34.10
CA ASN A 24 26.57 -22.22 33.24
C ASN A 24 25.63 -23.46 33.03
N THR A 25 25.92 -24.28 32.00
CA THR A 25 25.60 -25.74 31.84
C THR A 25 24.14 -26.24 31.93
N GLN A 26 23.54 -26.68 30.80
CA GLN A 26 23.55 -28.06 30.25
C GLN A 26 22.52 -29.02 30.88
N ASP A 27 21.51 -29.42 30.09
CA ASP A 27 21.44 -30.81 29.62
C ASP A 27 20.70 -30.89 28.27
N MET A 28 21.06 -31.86 27.45
CA MET A 28 20.57 -32.06 26.09
C MET A 28 20.45 -33.56 25.85
N PRO A 29 19.33 -34.06 25.32
CA PRO A 29 19.34 -35.33 24.61
C PRO A 29 19.02 -35.12 23.12
N GLU A 30 20.07 -35.06 22.30
CA GLU A 30 19.97 -35.41 20.88
C GLU A 30 19.92 -36.94 20.75
N LYS A 31 18.91 -37.47 20.05
CA LYS A 31 18.98 -38.76 19.35
C LYS A 31 17.78 -38.96 18.41
N ASP A 32 17.87 -39.54 17.21
CA ASP A 32 18.85 -39.45 16.11
C ASP A 32 18.17 -40.10 14.87
N MET A 33 18.69 -39.86 13.67
CA MET A 33 18.51 -40.65 12.44
C MET A 33 17.08 -40.84 11.84
N ASN A 34 16.80 -40.01 10.83
CA ASN A 34 16.66 -40.42 9.42
C ASN A 34 16.01 -41.80 9.09
N THR A 35 14.90 -41.79 8.33
CA THR A 35 14.52 -42.91 7.45
C THR A 35 13.72 -42.43 6.22
N GLU A 36 14.39 -42.45 5.07
CA GLU A 36 13.84 -42.77 3.74
C GLU A 36 14.83 -43.77 3.08
N PRO A 37 14.49 -44.54 2.02
CA PRO A 37 13.31 -44.46 1.14
C PRO A 37 12.62 -45.84 0.89
N SER A 38 11.91 -45.97 -0.24
CA SER A 38 11.41 -47.20 -0.91
C SER A 38 9.97 -47.63 -0.58
N THR A 39 9.06 -47.96 -1.52
CA THR A 39 8.72 -47.61 -2.92
C THR A 39 7.61 -48.60 -3.35
N ALA A 40 6.82 -48.23 -4.36
CA ALA A 40 6.06 -49.11 -5.27
C ALA A 40 4.74 -49.73 -4.75
N VAL A 41 3.67 -49.92 -5.53
CA VAL A 41 3.09 -49.36 -6.79
C VAL A 41 1.76 -50.09 -6.99
N GLU A 42 0.70 -49.39 -7.41
CA GLU A 42 -0.37 -49.82 -8.36
C GLU A 42 -1.38 -48.64 -8.40
N GLU A 43 -1.34 -47.76 -9.40
CA GLU A 43 -1.74 -47.92 -10.82
C GLU A 43 -3.26 -47.85 -11.05
N THR A 44 -3.76 -46.71 -11.58
CA THR A 44 -4.97 -46.65 -12.41
C THR A 44 -4.89 -45.56 -13.50
N LYS A 45 -5.47 -45.84 -14.68
CA LYS A 45 -4.97 -45.53 -16.03
C LYS A 45 -6.16 -45.61 -17.01
N VAL A 46 -6.39 -44.80 -18.05
CA VAL A 46 -5.82 -43.54 -18.60
C VAL A 46 -7.02 -42.55 -18.83
N THR A 47 -6.98 -41.33 -19.38
CA THR A 47 -6.14 -40.65 -20.39
C THR A 47 -6.35 -39.11 -20.29
N PRO A 48 -5.41 -38.23 -20.70
CA PRO A 48 -5.67 -36.79 -20.87
C PRO A 48 -6.53 -36.48 -22.10
N GLN A 49 -7.08 -35.26 -22.18
CA GLN A 49 -7.40 -34.61 -23.46
C GLN A 49 -6.67 -33.26 -23.57
N GLU A 50 -5.98 -33.11 -24.69
CA GLU A 50 -5.28 -31.92 -25.12
C GLU A 50 -5.93 -31.44 -26.43
N ASN A 51 -6.14 -30.12 -26.56
CA ASN A 51 -6.20 -29.34 -27.80
C ASN A 51 -7.25 -29.68 -28.90
N VAL A 52 -8.09 -28.69 -29.24
CA VAL A 52 -8.25 -28.25 -30.65
C VAL A 52 -8.65 -26.76 -30.73
N THR A 53 -7.84 -25.99 -31.44
CA THR A 53 -8.10 -24.65 -32.00
C THR A 53 -9.00 -24.70 -33.24
N SER A 54 -9.88 -23.69 -33.40
CA SER A 54 -10.29 -22.94 -34.62
C SER A 54 -11.70 -22.36 -34.40
N GLU A 55 -11.89 -21.04 -34.36
CA GLU A 55 -12.10 -20.10 -35.49
C GLU A 55 -13.52 -20.13 -36.09
N GLU A 56 -14.33 -19.09 -35.81
CA GLU A 56 -15.07 -18.20 -36.74
C GLU A 56 -15.67 -17.06 -35.86
N THR A 57 -15.27 -15.78 -35.94
CA THR A 57 -15.62 -14.75 -36.95
C THR A 57 -17.15 -14.60 -37.02
N THR A 58 -17.86 -13.51 -36.65
CA THR A 58 -17.73 -12.04 -36.76
C THR A 58 -18.53 -11.37 -35.60
N GLU A 59 -18.57 -10.06 -35.28
CA GLU A 59 -18.34 -8.80 -36.01
C GLU A 59 -17.72 -7.74 -35.08
N THR A 60 -16.87 -6.87 -35.64
CA THR A 60 -16.51 -5.56 -35.07
C THR A 60 -17.60 -4.52 -35.37
N PRO A 61 -17.70 -3.46 -34.55
CA PRO A 61 -17.64 -2.13 -35.15
C PRO A 61 -16.31 -1.44 -34.83
N VAL A 62 -15.69 -0.92 -35.88
CA VAL A 62 -14.43 -0.17 -35.89
C VAL A 62 -14.75 1.33 -35.68
N VAL A 63 -13.70 2.15 -35.50
CA VAL A 63 -13.70 3.63 -35.46
C VAL A 63 -14.05 4.21 -34.06
N ALA A 64 -13.24 5.07 -33.44
CA ALA A 64 -12.10 5.84 -33.94
C ALA A 64 -10.80 5.64 -33.13
N VAL A 65 -9.71 5.30 -33.83
CA VAL A 65 -8.36 5.72 -33.44
C VAL A 65 -8.24 7.19 -33.81
N LYS A 66 -7.69 8.02 -32.93
CA LYS A 66 -7.24 9.38 -33.29
C LYS A 66 -5.76 9.53 -32.93
N GLU A 67 -4.91 9.14 -33.87
CA GLU A 67 -3.50 9.50 -33.91
C GLU A 67 -3.34 10.87 -34.59
N GLU A 68 -3.25 11.93 -33.80
CA GLU A 68 -2.86 13.31 -34.22
C GLU A 68 -2.35 14.00 -32.94
N GLU A 69 -1.15 14.57 -32.78
CA GLU A 69 0.08 14.63 -33.58
C GLU A 69 1.28 14.56 -32.62
N SER A 70 2.41 14.00 -33.06
CA SER A 70 3.71 14.13 -32.37
C SER A 70 4.53 15.27 -32.98
N THR A 71 4.21 16.52 -32.63
CA THR A 71 5.01 17.69 -33.01
C THR A 71 6.25 17.83 -32.12
N SER A 72 7.34 17.20 -32.56
CA SER A 72 8.69 17.48 -32.06
C SER A 72 9.20 18.81 -32.61
N ASP A 73 8.66 19.93 -32.14
CA ASP A 73 9.27 21.24 -32.35
C ASP A 73 10.30 21.52 -31.26
N ASN A 74 11.56 21.61 -31.69
CA ASN A 74 12.70 22.00 -30.88
C ASN A 74 13.00 23.46 -31.21
N ASP A 75 12.30 24.38 -30.57
CA ASP A 75 12.58 25.81 -30.66
C ASP A 75 13.00 26.37 -29.29
N ASP A 76 14.11 27.10 -29.31
CA ASP A 76 14.81 27.68 -28.17
C ASP A 76 14.62 29.19 -28.21
N GLU A 77 13.49 29.70 -27.72
CA GLU A 77 13.37 31.10 -27.32
C GLU A 77 12.76 31.27 -25.93
N SER A 78 13.39 32.15 -25.17
CA SER A 78 13.08 32.51 -23.80
C SER A 78 11.95 33.54 -23.77
N ASP A 79 10.72 33.15 -23.43
CA ASP A 79 9.69 34.09 -22.97
C ASP A 79 9.09 33.71 -21.60
N ASP A 80 8.79 34.74 -20.81
CA ASP A 80 8.32 34.69 -19.43
C ASP A 80 6.80 34.46 -19.38
N HIS A 81 6.37 33.34 -19.94
CA HIS A 81 4.97 32.91 -19.91
C HIS A 81 4.80 31.73 -18.96
N ALA A 82 4.35 32.03 -17.75
CA ALA A 82 3.73 31.06 -16.85
C ALA A 82 2.36 30.66 -17.41
N GLU A 83 2.35 29.99 -18.56
CA GLU A 83 1.16 29.34 -19.10
C GLU A 83 0.59 28.42 -18.02
N ASP A 84 -0.69 28.61 -17.75
CA ASP A 84 -1.46 27.77 -16.85
C ASP A 84 -1.33 26.34 -17.39
N VAL A 85 -0.64 25.47 -16.64
CA VAL A 85 -0.57 24.05 -16.94
C VAL A 85 -1.96 23.47 -16.69
N ASP A 86 -2.80 23.63 -17.72
CA ASP A 86 -4.25 23.41 -17.73
C ASP A 86 -4.57 22.22 -16.84
N ALA A 87 -5.06 22.53 -15.63
CA ALA A 87 -5.02 21.61 -14.52
C ALA A 87 -6.03 20.51 -14.81
N GLN A 88 -5.57 19.43 -15.45
CA GLN A 88 -6.40 18.33 -15.96
C GLN A 88 -7.29 17.78 -14.85
N THR A 89 -8.51 18.32 -14.76
CA THR A 89 -9.50 17.92 -13.79
C THR A 89 -10.04 16.57 -14.22
N LEU A 90 -9.62 15.55 -13.49
CA LEU A 90 -10.20 14.23 -13.57
C LEU A 90 -11.72 14.31 -13.34
N PRO A 91 -12.54 13.59 -14.13
CA PRO A 91 -13.99 13.58 -13.92
C PRO A 91 -14.33 12.84 -12.63
N ASP A 92 -15.22 13.44 -11.82
CA ASP A 92 -15.75 12.81 -10.61
C ASP A 92 -16.33 11.43 -10.94
N THR A 93 -15.82 10.39 -10.26
CA THR A 93 -16.18 8.99 -10.51
C THR A 93 -16.68 8.36 -9.22
N ASP A 94 -17.84 7.70 -9.24
CA ASP A 94 -18.41 7.08 -8.04
C ASP A 94 -17.79 5.71 -7.73
N TYR A 95 -16.67 5.76 -7.01
CA TYR A 95 -15.91 4.59 -6.58
C TYR A 95 -16.69 3.65 -5.65
N ASN A 96 -17.73 4.10 -4.95
CA ASN A 96 -18.50 3.25 -4.02
C ASN A 96 -19.27 2.12 -4.73
N THR A 97 -19.52 2.29 -6.04
CA THR A 97 -20.16 1.29 -6.90
C THR A 97 -19.20 0.18 -7.36
N LEU A 98 -17.89 0.35 -7.17
CA LEU A 98 -16.88 -0.60 -7.61
C LEU A 98 -16.57 -1.65 -6.53
N GLU A 99 -16.11 -2.80 -7.00
CA GLU A 99 -15.62 -3.88 -6.14
C GLU A 99 -14.13 -3.70 -5.80
N MET A 100 -13.67 -4.26 -4.68
CA MET A 100 -12.28 -4.15 -4.19
C MET A 100 -11.18 -4.32 -5.27
N PRO A 101 -11.19 -5.35 -6.14
CA PRO A 101 -10.16 -5.47 -7.19
C PRO A 101 -10.24 -4.36 -8.25
N ALA A 102 -11.42 -3.81 -8.53
CA ALA A 102 -11.60 -2.69 -9.47
C ALA A 102 -11.12 -1.36 -8.87
N LEU A 103 -11.24 -1.18 -7.54
CA LEU A 103 -10.68 -0.05 -6.80
C LEU A 103 -9.15 -0.06 -6.78
N VAL A 104 -8.54 -1.23 -6.62
CA VAL A 104 -7.07 -1.39 -6.71
C VAL A 104 -6.58 -1.14 -8.15
N ALA A 105 -7.30 -1.64 -9.15
CA ALA A 105 -6.98 -1.40 -10.56
C ALA A 105 -7.10 0.08 -10.95
N SER A 106 -8.16 0.78 -10.51
CA SER A 106 -8.33 2.21 -10.80
C SER A 106 -7.26 3.07 -10.11
N LEU A 107 -6.92 2.77 -8.85
CA LEU A 107 -5.81 3.42 -8.14
C LEU A 107 -4.48 3.22 -8.87
N ARG A 108 -4.19 2.00 -9.29
CA ARG A 108 -2.99 1.65 -10.07
C ARG A 108 -2.92 2.42 -11.40
N GLN A 109 -4.05 2.63 -12.06
CA GLN A 109 -4.14 3.40 -13.30
C GLN A 109 -3.92 4.91 -13.05
N LEU A 110 -4.58 5.48 -12.03
CA LEU A 110 -4.41 6.88 -11.62
C LEU A 110 -2.95 7.22 -11.30
N ILE A 111 -2.23 6.32 -10.64
CA ILE A 111 -0.79 6.48 -10.33
C ILE A 111 0.09 6.50 -11.60
N GLN A 112 -0.32 5.80 -12.67
CA GLN A 112 0.45 5.68 -13.91
C GLN A 112 0.18 6.83 -14.88
N ASP A 113 -1.09 7.22 -15.03
CA ASP A 113 -1.53 8.18 -16.04
C ASP A 113 -1.40 9.63 -15.60
N PHE A 114 -1.48 9.91 -14.29
CA PHE A 114 -1.59 11.27 -13.76
C PHE A 114 -0.56 11.58 -12.67
N PRO A 115 -0.06 12.83 -12.58
CA PRO A 115 0.85 13.23 -11.52
C PRO A 115 0.16 13.19 -10.15
N ILE A 116 0.88 12.68 -9.14
CA ILE A 116 0.28 12.38 -7.82
C ILE A 116 -0.40 13.59 -7.15
N ASN A 117 0.04 14.82 -7.44
CA ASN A 117 -0.62 16.01 -6.89
C ASN A 117 -2.05 16.26 -7.40
N THR A 118 -2.41 15.71 -8.57
CA THR A 118 -3.74 15.86 -9.20
C THR A 118 -4.71 14.78 -8.73
N ILE A 119 -4.23 13.56 -8.47
CA ILE A 119 -5.09 12.42 -8.11
C ILE A 119 -5.52 12.37 -6.64
N LYS A 120 -5.03 13.26 -5.76
CA LYS A 120 -5.23 13.18 -4.29
C LYS A 120 -6.68 12.96 -3.87
N THR A 121 -7.62 13.71 -4.43
CA THR A 121 -9.06 13.56 -4.16
C THR A 121 -9.56 12.17 -4.53
N HIS A 122 -9.18 11.66 -5.72
CA HIS A 122 -9.53 10.33 -6.19
C HIS A 122 -8.90 9.23 -5.32
N VAL A 123 -7.67 9.42 -4.85
CA VAL A 123 -7.02 8.49 -3.90
C VAL A 123 -7.81 8.42 -2.59
N ASP A 124 -8.21 9.56 -2.03
CA ASP A 124 -8.99 9.62 -0.79
C ASP A 124 -10.39 9.00 -0.96
N ASP A 125 -11.04 9.16 -2.12
CA ASP A 125 -12.38 8.60 -2.37
C ASP A 125 -12.35 7.11 -2.70
N ILE A 126 -11.35 6.65 -3.48
CA ILE A 126 -11.09 5.22 -3.66
C ILE A 126 -10.77 4.56 -2.31
N LYS A 127 -10.00 5.22 -1.46
CA LYS A 127 -9.66 4.70 -0.12
C LYS A 127 -10.90 4.51 0.75
N LYS A 128 -11.80 5.49 0.84
CA LYS A 128 -13.05 5.36 1.61
C LYS A 128 -13.92 4.20 1.08
N ALA A 129 -14.05 4.10 -0.24
CA ALA A 129 -14.78 3.01 -0.88
C ALA A 129 -14.13 1.65 -0.56
N PHE A 130 -12.80 1.56 -0.63
CA PHE A 130 -12.04 0.34 -0.33
C PHE A 130 -12.19 -0.07 1.13
N GLU A 131 -11.94 0.85 2.08
CA GLU A 131 -12.05 0.59 3.52
C GLU A 131 -13.46 0.13 3.92
N SER A 132 -14.52 0.69 3.30
CA SER A 132 -15.89 0.22 3.54
C SER A 132 -16.10 -1.21 3.04
N LYS A 133 -15.65 -1.52 1.82
CA LYS A 133 -15.82 -2.86 1.22
C LYS A 133 -15.00 -3.93 1.95
N ASP A 134 -13.80 -3.58 2.42
CA ASP A 134 -12.92 -4.47 3.17
C ASP A 134 -13.48 -4.75 4.58
N GLN A 135 -14.07 -3.74 5.24
CA GLN A 135 -14.78 -3.93 6.51
C GLN A 135 -16.03 -4.80 6.36
N ASP A 136 -16.82 -4.63 5.28
CA ASP A 136 -17.96 -5.48 4.99
C ASP A 136 -17.52 -6.94 4.73
N ALA A 137 -16.44 -7.13 3.96
CA ALA A 137 -15.86 -8.45 3.68
C ALA A 137 -15.25 -9.12 4.92
N GLU A 138 -14.54 -8.38 5.77
CA GLU A 138 -14.05 -8.88 7.07
C GLU A 138 -15.22 -9.32 7.96
N LYS A 139 -16.28 -8.51 8.03
CA LYS A 139 -17.47 -8.82 8.82
C LYS A 139 -18.18 -10.07 8.31
N GLU A 140 -18.37 -10.22 6.99
CA GLU A 140 -18.97 -11.41 6.40
C GLU A 140 -18.12 -12.66 6.69
N ALA A 141 -16.81 -12.60 6.42
CA ALA A 141 -15.88 -13.69 6.70
C ALA A 141 -15.85 -14.09 8.19
N ARG A 142 -15.92 -13.10 9.10
CA ARG A 142 -16.00 -13.31 10.56
C ARG A 142 -17.31 -13.97 10.97
N GLU A 143 -18.44 -13.53 10.41
CA GLU A 143 -19.76 -14.12 10.68
C GLU A 143 -19.87 -15.55 10.13
N GLU A 144 -19.33 -15.82 8.94
CA GLU A 144 -19.22 -17.18 8.39
C GLU A 144 -18.31 -18.07 9.25
N PHE A 145 -17.15 -17.56 9.66
CA PHE A 145 -16.19 -18.30 10.49
C PHE A 145 -16.78 -18.68 11.86
N VAL A 146 -17.45 -17.74 12.56
CA VAL A 146 -18.11 -18.00 13.85
C VAL A 146 -19.27 -18.98 13.69
N LYS A 147 -20.00 -18.91 12.57
CA LYS A 147 -21.10 -19.85 12.25
C LYS A 147 -20.59 -21.25 11.91
N ALA A 148 -19.44 -21.37 11.27
CA ALA A 148 -18.77 -22.64 10.96
C ALA A 148 -18.07 -23.25 12.18
N ASN A 149 -17.57 -22.42 13.10
CA ASN A 149 -16.81 -22.83 14.29
C ASN A 149 -17.49 -22.35 15.59
N PRO A 150 -18.70 -22.82 15.91
CA PRO A 150 -19.36 -22.46 17.16
C PRO A 150 -18.58 -22.98 18.37
N ALA A 151 -18.51 -22.18 19.43
CA ALA A 151 -17.93 -22.62 20.70
C ALA A 151 -18.72 -23.82 21.26
N THR A 152 -18.00 -24.82 21.79
CA THR A 152 -18.59 -26.02 22.41
C THR A 152 -18.24 -26.07 23.90
N GLU A 153 -18.93 -26.92 24.67
CA GLU A 153 -18.58 -27.13 26.10
C GLU A 153 -17.19 -27.79 26.28
N GLU A 154 -16.68 -28.45 25.24
CA GLU A 154 -15.43 -29.21 25.26
C GLU A 154 -14.22 -28.43 24.70
N ALA A 155 -14.45 -27.45 23.82
CA ALA A 155 -13.41 -26.61 23.23
C ALA A 155 -13.89 -25.16 22.97
N PRO A 156 -13.08 -24.14 23.31
CA PRO A 156 -13.37 -22.76 22.93
C PRO A 156 -13.33 -22.60 21.41
N ALA A 157 -14.06 -21.60 20.89
CA ALA A 157 -13.97 -21.26 19.48
C ALA A 157 -12.53 -20.82 19.13
N PRO A 158 -12.01 -21.17 17.94
CA PRO A 158 -10.73 -20.65 17.45
C PRO A 158 -10.81 -19.13 17.25
N GLU A 159 -9.66 -18.46 17.33
CA GLU A 159 -9.54 -17.04 17.02
C GLU A 159 -9.71 -16.80 15.50
N PHE A 160 -10.29 -15.66 15.13
CA PHE A 160 -10.48 -15.29 13.72
C PHE A 160 -9.33 -14.40 13.25
N GLU A 161 -8.58 -14.87 12.25
CA GLU A 161 -7.57 -14.08 11.54
C GLU A 161 -8.08 -13.69 10.15
N TYR A 162 -7.94 -12.42 9.78
CA TYR A 162 -8.30 -11.89 8.48
C TYR A 162 -7.03 -11.57 7.67
N ASP A 163 -6.84 -12.27 6.55
CA ASP A 163 -5.77 -11.99 5.59
C ASP A 163 -6.39 -11.85 4.19
N ASN A 164 -6.43 -10.62 3.69
CA ASN A 164 -6.93 -10.29 2.35
C ASN A 164 -5.75 -9.81 1.47
N PRO A 165 -5.37 -10.56 0.41
CA PRO A 165 -4.27 -10.18 -0.46
C PRO A 165 -4.56 -8.88 -1.24
N ILE A 166 -5.83 -8.54 -1.47
CA ILE A 166 -6.24 -7.31 -2.16
C ILE A 166 -5.97 -6.10 -1.26
N SER A 167 -6.27 -6.18 0.04
CA SER A 167 -5.99 -5.12 1.02
C SER A 167 -4.50 -4.89 1.18
N LYS A 168 -3.69 -5.94 1.07
CA LYS A 168 -2.23 -5.80 1.02
C LYS A 168 -1.78 -5.03 -0.22
N GLU A 169 -2.26 -5.38 -1.41
CA GLU A 169 -1.93 -4.64 -2.65
C GLU A 169 -2.38 -3.17 -2.58
N PHE A 170 -3.58 -2.91 -2.04
CA PHE A 170 -4.07 -1.55 -1.81
C PHE A 170 -3.13 -0.75 -0.90
N ASN A 171 -2.72 -1.34 0.23
CA ASN A 171 -1.82 -0.70 1.19
C ASN A 171 -0.42 -0.43 0.60
N ASP A 172 0.09 -1.31 -0.26
CA ASP A 172 1.36 -1.11 -0.98
C ASP A 172 1.26 0.08 -1.96
N LEU A 173 0.17 0.19 -2.73
CA LEU A 173 -0.08 1.32 -3.64
C LEU A 173 -0.28 2.66 -2.89
N HIS A 174 -1.06 2.66 -1.80
CA HIS A 174 -1.25 3.84 -0.97
C HIS A 174 0.07 4.30 -0.31
N SER A 175 0.90 3.36 0.13
CA SER A 175 2.23 3.65 0.69
C SER A 175 3.19 4.24 -0.36
N TYR A 176 3.11 3.73 -1.60
CA TYR A 176 3.85 4.29 -2.74
C TYR A 176 3.46 5.75 -3.02
N ILE A 177 2.15 6.05 -3.03
CA ILE A 177 1.64 7.43 -3.19
C ILE A 177 2.24 8.35 -2.13
N ALA A 178 2.08 8.00 -0.84
CA ALA A 178 2.56 8.81 0.27
C ALA A 178 4.08 9.05 0.23
N SER A 179 4.86 8.03 -0.12
CA SER A 179 6.31 8.13 -0.30
C SER A 179 6.68 9.11 -1.43
N ASN A 180 5.99 9.01 -2.57
CA ASN A 180 6.25 9.86 -3.71
C ASN A 180 5.85 11.33 -3.45
N GLU A 181 4.74 11.58 -2.72
CA GLU A 181 4.36 12.92 -2.27
C GLU A 181 5.44 13.58 -1.40
N VAL A 182 5.98 12.84 -0.42
CA VAL A 182 7.09 13.33 0.43
C VAL A 182 8.31 13.66 -0.44
N SER A 183 8.62 12.82 -1.43
CA SER A 183 9.73 13.05 -2.36
C SER A 183 9.55 14.30 -3.23
N PHE A 184 8.33 14.51 -3.76
CA PHE A 184 7.96 15.67 -4.57
C PHE A 184 7.99 16.97 -3.77
N ASN A 185 7.42 16.96 -2.56
CA ASN A 185 7.43 18.13 -1.69
C ASN A 185 8.86 18.49 -1.28
N ALA A 186 9.71 17.50 -1.00
CA ALA A 186 11.12 17.71 -0.71
C ALA A 186 11.91 18.26 -1.91
N SER A 187 11.67 17.78 -3.14
CA SER A 187 12.34 18.28 -4.35
C SER A 187 11.90 19.69 -4.70
N SER A 188 10.60 19.99 -4.64
CA SER A 188 10.03 21.33 -4.83
C SER A 188 10.61 22.35 -3.85
N ALA A 189 10.73 22.00 -2.56
CA ALA A 189 11.35 22.85 -1.55
C ALA A 189 12.85 23.11 -1.81
N ARG A 190 13.60 22.09 -2.26
CA ARG A 190 15.03 22.22 -2.63
C ARG A 190 15.22 23.12 -3.86
N ASN A 191 14.36 22.98 -4.87
CA ASN A 191 14.40 23.81 -6.09
C ASN A 191 14.14 25.28 -5.76
N LYS A 192 13.04 25.58 -5.04
CA LYS A 192 12.72 26.94 -4.56
C LYS A 192 13.86 27.58 -3.76
N LYS A 193 14.49 26.82 -2.86
CA LYS A 193 15.66 27.28 -2.08
C LYS A 193 16.90 27.54 -2.95
N THR A 194 17.08 26.79 -4.03
CA THR A 194 18.22 26.92 -4.95
C THR A 194 18.07 28.15 -5.85
N ILE A 195 16.87 28.39 -6.38
CA ILE A 195 16.51 29.59 -7.15
C ILE A 195 16.77 30.85 -6.30
N LEU A 196 16.18 30.92 -5.11
CA LEU A 196 16.35 32.06 -4.20
C LEU A 196 17.81 32.27 -3.75
N ARG A 197 18.63 31.21 -3.67
CA ARG A 197 20.08 31.35 -3.43
C ARG A 197 20.78 31.98 -4.63
N ARG A 198 20.50 31.52 -5.85
CA ARG A 198 21.08 32.07 -7.09
C ARG A 198 20.77 33.56 -7.24
N GLU A 199 19.50 33.95 -7.07
CA GLU A 199 19.07 35.35 -7.10
C GLU A 199 19.82 36.23 -6.09
N LYS A 200 19.91 35.78 -4.83
CA LYS A 200 20.64 36.51 -3.78
C LYS A 200 22.12 36.67 -4.09
N THR A 201 22.76 35.65 -4.65
CA THR A 201 24.17 35.73 -5.08
C THR A 201 24.32 36.73 -6.24
N SER A 202 23.49 36.66 -7.27
CA SER A 202 23.52 37.62 -8.39
C SER A 202 23.33 39.07 -7.92
N LEU A 203 22.33 39.32 -7.07
CA LEU A 203 22.07 40.65 -6.50
C LEU A 203 23.20 41.17 -5.62
N SER A 204 23.99 40.31 -4.98
CA SER A 204 25.17 40.72 -4.21
C SER A 204 26.33 41.15 -5.10
N LEU A 205 26.53 40.48 -6.24
CA LEU A 205 27.59 40.80 -7.20
C LEU A 205 27.34 42.14 -7.91
N LEU A 206 26.09 42.48 -8.22
CA LEU A 206 25.72 43.74 -8.87
C LEU A 206 25.82 45.00 -7.97
N ARG A 207 26.13 44.85 -6.67
CA ARG A 207 26.24 45.97 -5.70
C ARG A 207 27.69 46.32 -5.33
N THR A 208 28.68 45.75 -6.01
CA THR A 208 30.11 45.93 -5.74
C THR A 208 30.80 46.63 -6.90
#